data_AF-A0A924ZFN1-F1
#
_entry.id   AF-A0A924ZFN1-F1
#
_cell.length_a   1.000
_cell.length_b   1.000
_cell.length_c   1.000
_cell.angle_alpha   90.00
_cell.angle_beta   90.00
_cell.angle_gamma   90.00
#
_symmetry.space_group_name_H-M   'P 1'
#
loop_
_entity.id
_entity.type
_entity.pdbx_description
1 polymer ?
#
loop_
_entity_poly.entity_id
_entity_poly.type
_entity_poly.pdbx_seq_one_letter_code
_entity_poly.pdbx_strand_id
1 'polypeptide(L)'
;MSGPTRASISSGGISVALSKLNQRRWRVFKGNKRAYWSLILFSVLYILSLGAEFLANDKPLLINYRGGYYMPVFSFHSEKEFGGDFLTEANYHDPVLQCLVKTGGLVGCFDTPDDL
;
A
#
# COMPACT_ATOMS: atom_id res chain seq x y z
N MET A 1 7.57 -26.45 55.04
CA MET A 1 8.09 -25.28 54.31
C MET A 1 7.56 -25.35 52.88
N SER A 2 6.55 -24.54 52.60
CA SER A 2 5.75 -24.55 51.37
C SER A 2 6.37 -23.60 50.36
N GLY A 3 6.88 -24.12 49.24
CA GLY A 3 7.31 -23.31 48.09
C GLY A 3 6.17 -23.21 47.06
N PRO A 4 5.99 -22.06 46.37
CA PRO A 4 4.86 -21.88 45.46
C PRO A 4 5.11 -22.59 44.12
N THR A 5 4.09 -23.29 43.64
CA THR A 5 4.04 -23.91 42.31
C THR A 5 4.05 -22.82 41.23
N ARG A 6 5.13 -22.73 40.44
CA ARG A 6 5.18 -21.84 39.26
C ARG A 6 4.20 -22.34 38.19
N ALA A 7 3.14 -21.56 37.94
CA ALA A 7 2.29 -21.76 36.77
C ALA A 7 3.10 -21.47 35.49
N SER A 8 3.27 -22.48 34.65
CA SER A 8 3.85 -22.37 33.31
C SER A 8 2.81 -21.72 32.39
N ILE A 9 3.04 -20.47 32.00
CA ILE A 9 2.25 -19.77 30.97
C ILE A 9 2.58 -20.40 29.62
N SER A 10 1.66 -21.20 29.09
CA SER A 10 1.73 -21.72 27.73
C SER A 10 1.53 -20.57 26.74
N SER A 11 2.62 -20.21 26.06
CA SER A 11 2.64 -19.30 24.92
C SER A 11 1.78 -19.86 23.78
N GLY A 12 0.54 -19.39 23.69
CA GLY A 12 -0.42 -19.75 22.65
C GLY A 12 0.01 -19.24 21.28
N GLY A 13 0.75 -20.07 20.53
CA GLY A 13 0.91 -19.91 19.09
C GLY A 13 -0.29 -20.50 18.36
N ILE A 14 -0.91 -19.73 17.46
CA ILE A 14 -2.04 -20.18 16.64
C ILE A 14 -1.54 -21.23 15.65
N SER A 15 -1.70 -22.50 15.97
CA SER A 15 -1.43 -23.62 15.06
C SER A 15 -2.69 -23.89 14.23
N VAL A 16 -2.79 -23.33 13.02
CA VAL A 16 -3.88 -23.63 12.09
C VAL A 16 -3.61 -24.97 11.40
N ALA A 17 -3.70 -26.07 12.13
CA ALA A 17 -3.65 -27.40 11.53
C ALA A 17 -5.02 -27.72 10.90
N LEU A 18 -5.05 -27.91 9.58
CA LEU A 18 -6.26 -28.38 8.89
C LEU A 18 -6.64 -29.77 9.42
N SER A 19 -7.87 -29.91 9.92
CA SER A 19 -8.40 -31.23 10.30
C SER A 19 -8.34 -32.21 9.12
N LYS A 20 -8.22 -33.51 9.39
CA LYS A 20 -8.21 -34.56 8.35
C LYS A 20 -9.42 -34.46 7.41
N LEU A 21 -10.57 -34.03 7.93
CA LEU A 21 -11.77 -33.78 7.15
C LEU A 21 -11.60 -32.61 6.17
N ASN A 22 -11.05 -31.47 6.63
CA ASN A 22 -10.80 -30.31 5.76
C ASN A 22 -9.72 -30.58 4.72
N GLN A 23 -8.71 -31.38 5.04
CA GLN A 23 -7.69 -31.82 4.06
C GLN A 23 -8.31 -32.63 2.92
N ARG A 24 -9.23 -33.56 3.25
CA ARG A 24 -9.95 -34.34 2.24
C ARG A 24 -10.84 -33.44 1.37
N ARG A 25 -11.59 -32.53 1.98
CA ARG A 25 -12.44 -31.55 1.25
C ARG A 25 -11.61 -30.70 0.30
N TRP A 26 -10.44 -30.23 0.74
CA TRP A 26 -9.53 -29.45 -0.08
C TRP A 26 -9.01 -30.21 -1.29
N ARG A 27 -8.65 -31.49 -1.12
CA ARG A 27 -8.21 -32.35 -2.23
C ARG A 27 -9.33 -32.54 -3.28
N VAL A 28 -10.56 -32.78 -2.84
CA VAL A 28 -11.73 -32.91 -3.73
C VAL A 28 -11.99 -31.59 -4.46
N PHE A 29 -11.94 -30.45 -3.74
CA PHE A 29 -12.12 -29.12 -4.31
C PHE A 29 -11.09 -28.82 -5.41
N LYS A 30 -9.80 -29.07 -5.17
CA LYS A 30 -8.74 -28.90 -6.18
C LYS A 30 -8.89 -29.81 -7.41
N GLY A 31 -9.57 -30.96 -7.27
CA GLY A 31 -9.87 -31.84 -8.39
C GLY A 31 -10.86 -31.22 -9.39
N ASN A 32 -11.70 -30.29 -8.95
CA ASN A 32 -12.58 -29.52 -9.82
C ASN A 32 -11.84 -28.31 -10.39
N LYS A 33 -11.35 -28.44 -11.64
CA LYS A 33 -10.61 -27.38 -12.33
C LYS A 33 -11.36 -26.04 -12.34
N ARG A 34 -12.68 -26.05 -12.58
CA ARG A 34 -13.49 -24.82 -12.62
C ARG A 34 -13.51 -24.14 -11.27
N ALA A 35 -13.79 -24.88 -10.20
CA ALA A 35 -13.83 -24.34 -8.84
C ALA A 35 -12.48 -23.77 -8.40
N TYR A 36 -11.38 -24.44 -8.77
CA TYR A 36 -10.03 -23.96 -8.46
C TYR A 36 -9.68 -22.66 -9.19
N TRP A 37 -9.98 -22.56 -10.50
CA TRP A 37 -9.77 -21.33 -11.26
C TRP A 37 -10.66 -20.18 -10.77
N SER A 38 -11.92 -20.46 -10.42
CA SER A 38 -12.80 -19.46 -9.80
C SER A 38 -12.25 -18.97 -8.46
N LEU A 39 -11.68 -19.85 -7.64
CA LEU A 39 -11.04 -19.45 -6.39
C LEU A 39 -9.83 -18.55 -6.67
N ILE A 40 -8.97 -18.89 -7.63
CA ILE A 40 -7.83 -18.05 -7.99
C ILE A 40 -8.30 -16.67 -8.44
N LEU A 41 -9.22 -16.62 -9.40
CA LEU A 41 -9.72 -15.35 -9.94
C LEU A 41 -10.35 -14.50 -8.84
N PHE A 42 -11.23 -15.09 -8.04
CA PHE A 42 -11.85 -14.41 -6.91
C PHE A 42 -10.82 -13.92 -5.90
N SER A 43 -9.84 -14.74 -5.52
CA SER A 43 -8.79 -14.35 -4.58
C SER A 43 -7.94 -13.21 -5.13
N VAL A 44 -7.58 -13.23 -6.41
CA VAL A 44 -6.84 -12.12 -7.02
C VAL A 44 -7.66 -10.84 -6.99
N LEU A 45 -8.91 -10.87 -7.47
CA LEU A 45 -9.79 -9.69 -7.46
C LEU A 45 -10.03 -9.17 -6.04
N TYR A 46 -10.23 -10.07 -5.09
CA TYR A 46 -10.43 -9.71 -3.69
C TYR A 46 -9.16 -9.08 -3.08
N ILE A 47 -7.98 -9.66 -3.29
CA ILE A 47 -6.72 -9.08 -2.80
C ILE A 47 -6.46 -7.71 -3.44
N LEU A 48 -6.70 -7.57 -4.75
CA LEU A 48 -6.61 -6.28 -5.43
C LEU A 48 -7.62 -5.27 -4.86
N SER A 49 -8.83 -5.70 -4.50
CA SER A 49 -9.84 -4.82 -3.88
C SER A 49 -9.43 -4.36 -2.48
N LEU A 50 -8.78 -5.22 -1.69
CA LEU A 50 -8.23 -4.84 -0.38
C LEU A 50 -7.08 -3.85 -0.53
N GLY A 51 -6.29 -3.99 -1.59
CA GLY A 51 -5.20 -3.07 -1.95
C GLY A 51 -5.63 -1.90 -2.83
N ALA A 52 -6.94 -1.66 -3.04
CA ALA A 52 -7.41 -0.68 -4.00
C ALA A 52 -7.01 0.75 -3.62
N GLU A 53 -7.01 1.09 -2.33
CA GLU A 53 -6.55 2.39 -1.85
C GLU A 53 -5.06 2.64 -2.16
N PHE A 54 -4.25 1.58 -2.28
CA PHE A 54 -2.85 1.67 -2.69
C PHE A 54 -2.69 1.68 -4.21
N LEU A 55 -3.50 0.88 -4.91
CA LEU A 55 -3.40 0.68 -6.37
C LEU A 55 -4.04 1.83 -7.17
N ALA A 56 -5.13 2.39 -6.65
CA ALA A 56 -5.87 3.52 -7.21
C ALA A 56 -5.67 4.77 -6.35
N ASN A 57 -4.44 4.96 -5.84
CA ASN A 57 -4.10 6.13 -5.07
C ASN A 57 -3.82 7.34 -5.98
N ASP A 58 -4.33 8.51 -5.61
CA ASP A 58 -4.08 9.78 -6.33
C ASP A 58 -2.69 10.38 -6.05
N LYS A 59 -1.86 9.69 -5.23
CA LYS A 59 -0.51 10.15 -4.84
C LYS A 59 0.55 9.16 -5.32
N PRO A 60 1.72 9.65 -5.76
CA PRO A 60 2.81 8.81 -6.21
C PRO A 60 3.46 8.05 -5.04
N LEU A 61 3.99 6.86 -5.33
CA LEU A 61 4.71 6.01 -4.37
C LEU A 61 6.00 6.66 -3.84
N LEU A 62 6.74 7.31 -4.73
CA LEU A 62 8.02 7.91 -4.43
C LEU A 62 8.24 9.15 -5.31
N ILE A 63 8.73 10.22 -4.71
CA ILE A 63 9.17 11.43 -5.40
C ILE A 63 10.64 11.66 -5.06
N ASN A 64 11.45 11.98 -6.07
CA ASN A 64 12.77 12.56 -5.86
C ASN A 64 12.67 14.07 -6.11
N TYR A 65 12.99 14.86 -5.09
CA TYR A 65 12.97 16.33 -5.20
C TYR A 65 14.20 16.91 -4.51
N ARG A 66 14.99 17.70 -5.25
CA ARG A 66 16.24 18.34 -4.76
C ARG A 66 17.18 17.38 -4.01
N GLY A 67 17.26 16.12 -4.45
CA GLY A 67 18.11 15.09 -3.84
C GLY A 67 17.50 14.36 -2.63
N GLY A 68 16.30 14.75 -2.18
CA GLY A 68 15.54 14.05 -1.15
C GLY A 68 14.53 13.06 -1.73
N TYR A 69 14.18 12.03 -0.96
CA TYR A 69 13.12 11.08 -1.29
C TYR A 69 11.91 11.28 -0.38
N TYR A 70 10.73 11.36 -1.00
CA TYR A 70 9.45 11.58 -0.33
C TYR A 70 8.49 10.45 -0.71
N MET A 71 7.65 9.99 0.22
CA MET A 71 6.70 8.89 0.00
C MET A 71 5.26 9.33 0.28
N PRO A 72 4.61 10.10 -0.61
CA PRO A 72 3.28 10.67 -0.39
C PRO A 72 2.15 9.71 -0.06
N VAL A 73 2.30 8.42 -0.39
CA VAL A 73 1.30 7.39 -0.03
C VAL A 73 1.29 7.09 1.47
N PHE A 74 2.39 7.37 2.18
CA PHE A 74 2.53 7.07 3.61
C PHE A 74 2.52 8.31 4.51
N SER A 75 2.77 9.50 3.96
CA SER A 75 2.85 10.74 4.72
C SER A 75 2.26 11.92 3.97
N PHE A 76 1.68 12.85 4.73
CA PHE A 76 1.25 14.14 4.22
C PHE A 76 2.47 14.97 3.79
N HIS A 77 2.37 15.58 2.60
CA HIS A 77 3.32 16.56 2.11
C HIS A 77 2.56 17.76 1.55
N SER A 78 2.97 18.95 1.96
CA SER A 78 2.38 20.19 1.47
C SER A 78 2.90 20.53 0.08
N GLU A 79 2.11 21.23 -0.73
CA GLU A 79 2.56 21.72 -2.05
C GLU A 79 3.80 22.62 -1.94
N LYS A 80 3.86 23.41 -0.85
CA LYS A 80 4.98 24.28 -0.53
C LYS A 80 6.32 23.54 -0.36
N GLU A 81 6.32 22.28 0.06
CA GLU A 81 7.56 21.48 0.15
C GLU A 81 8.22 21.30 -1.22
N PHE A 82 7.44 21.30 -2.30
CA PHE A 82 7.90 21.13 -3.67
C PHE A 82 8.10 22.45 -4.41
N GLY A 83 8.02 23.58 -3.72
CA GLY A 83 8.19 24.92 -4.30
C GLY A 83 6.90 25.59 -4.76
N GLY A 84 5.74 25.05 -4.40
CA GLY A 84 4.44 25.72 -4.56
C GLY A 84 4.15 26.74 -3.45
N ASP A 85 2.96 27.32 -3.49
CA ASP A 85 2.57 28.40 -2.55
C ASP A 85 1.64 27.93 -1.42
N PHE A 86 1.01 26.76 -1.58
CA PHE A 86 -0.03 26.29 -0.67
C PHE A 86 0.52 25.40 0.45
N LEU A 87 0.02 25.61 1.67
CA LEU A 87 0.29 24.75 2.84
C LEU A 87 -0.63 23.52 2.92
N THR A 88 -1.51 23.35 1.94
CA THR A 88 -2.42 22.21 1.81
C THR A 88 -1.70 21.01 1.20
N GLU A 89 -2.35 19.85 1.26
CA GLU A 89 -1.86 18.63 0.60
C GLU A 89 -1.59 18.89 -0.88
N ALA A 90 -0.43 18.43 -1.36
CA ALA A 90 0.00 18.63 -2.73
C ALA A 90 -0.88 17.82 -3.70
N ASN A 91 -1.39 18.47 -4.76
CA ASN A 91 -2.13 17.78 -5.82
C ASN A 91 -1.17 17.28 -6.92
N TYR A 92 -0.77 16.01 -6.83
CA TYR A 92 0.22 15.41 -7.74
C TYR A 92 -0.23 15.27 -9.21
N HIS A 93 -1.51 15.54 -9.50
CA HIS A 93 -2.03 15.59 -10.87
C HIS A 93 -1.97 16.99 -11.49
N ASP A 94 -1.62 18.02 -10.72
CA ASP A 94 -1.46 19.39 -11.21
C ASP A 94 -0.20 19.52 -12.08
N PRO A 95 -0.31 19.97 -13.35
CA PRO A 95 0.83 20.24 -14.21
C PRO A 95 1.88 21.17 -13.57
N VAL A 96 1.44 22.18 -12.80
CA VAL A 96 2.35 23.13 -12.13
C VAL A 96 3.20 22.41 -11.10
N LEU A 97 2.59 21.63 -10.21
CA LEU A 97 3.32 20.85 -9.21
C LEU A 97 4.26 19.83 -9.86
N GLN A 98 3.83 19.17 -10.93
CA GLN A 98 4.69 18.22 -11.66
C GLN A 98 5.91 18.93 -12.27
N CYS A 99 5.73 20.11 -12.85
CA CYS A 99 6.82 20.95 -13.35
C CYS A 99 7.76 21.35 -12.20
N LEU A 100 7.22 21.82 -11.08
CA LEU A 100 8.00 22.21 -9.90
C LEU A 100 8.83 21.03 -9.37
N VAL A 101 8.24 19.84 -9.24
CA VAL A 101 8.95 18.64 -8.79
C VAL A 101 10.09 18.28 -9.75
N LYS A 102 9.84 18.29 -11.07
CA LYS A 102 10.85 17.95 -12.09
C LYS A 102 11.98 18.97 -12.16
N THR A 103 11.66 20.24 -12.09
CA THR A 103 12.63 21.35 -12.24
C THR A 103 13.32 21.73 -10.93
N GLY A 104 12.86 21.19 -9.80
CA GLY A 104 13.37 21.59 -8.49
C GLY A 104 12.82 22.94 -8.03
N GLY A 105 11.60 23.32 -8.41
CA GLY A 105 10.90 24.52 -7.93
C GLY A 105 11.14 25.78 -8.76
N LEU A 106 11.19 25.64 -10.09
CA LEU A 106 11.40 26.78 -11.00
C LEU A 106 10.14 27.65 -11.07
N VAL A 107 10.30 28.97 -10.92
CA VAL A 107 9.18 29.94 -10.94
C VAL A 107 8.42 29.96 -12.27
N GLY A 108 9.08 29.67 -13.40
CA GLY A 108 8.40 29.62 -14.70
C GLY A 108 7.29 28.57 -14.79
N CYS A 109 7.26 27.59 -13.90
CA CYS A 109 6.21 26.56 -13.86
C CYS A 109 4.81 27.13 -13.58
N PHE A 110 4.69 28.33 -12.99
CA PHE A 110 3.39 28.95 -12.73
C PHE A 110 2.74 29.52 -13.99
N ASP A 111 3.55 29.92 -14.99
CA ASP A 111 3.07 30.55 -16.22
C ASP A 111 2.92 29.52 -17.35
N THR A 112 3.95 28.70 -17.56
CA THR A 112 4.06 27.75 -18.70
C THR A 112 4.61 26.39 -18.24
N PRO A 113 3.85 25.61 -17.46
CA PRO A 113 4.33 24.35 -16.89
C PRO A 113 4.64 23.26 -17.92
N ASP A 114 3.98 23.29 -19.08
CA ASP A 114 4.12 22.26 -20.12
C ASP A 114 5.34 22.50 -21.04
N ASP A 115 5.95 23.67 -20.98
CA ASP A 115 7.02 24.12 -21.89
C ASP A 115 8.44 23.99 -21.29
N LEU A 116 8.57 23.44 -20.07
CA LEU A 116 9.79 23.44 -19.24
C LEU A 116 10.36 22.04 -18.95
#